data_AF-A0A9E5CNY3-F1
#
_entry.id   AF-A0A9E5CNY3-F1
#
_cell.length_a   1.000
_cell.length_b   1.000
_cell.length_c   1.000
_cell.angle_alpha   90.00
_cell.angle_beta   90.00
_cell.angle_gamma   90.00
#
_symmetry.space_group_name_H-M   'P 1'
#
loop_
_entity.id
_entity.type
_entity.pdbx_description
1 polymer ?
#
loop_
_entity_poly.entity_id
_entity_poly.type
_entity_poly.pdbx_seq_one_letter_code
_entity_poly.pdbx_strand_id
1 'polypeptide(L)'
;AIYVGEMIPPSVNQGVRNLGAMIAVLSPELEFQQHLGGPLPGEGAGQFTAPHGITTDSQGSIYIAEVAWTNYFSSPENSGTDVPPLGEVVSLRKWRRV
;
A
#
# COMPACT_ATOMS: atom_id res chain seq x y z
N ALA A 1 -4.19 -10.16 -15.46
CA ALA A 1 -4.64 -9.85 -14.10
C ALA A 1 -5.09 -8.40 -14.07
N ILE A 2 -6.13 -8.12 -13.30
CA ILE A 2 -6.58 -6.77 -12.98
C ILE A 2 -6.15 -6.50 -11.53
N TYR A 3 -5.62 -5.31 -11.27
CA TYR A 3 -5.18 -4.92 -9.95
C TYR A 3 -6.01 -3.75 -9.45
N VAL A 4 -6.56 -3.87 -8.25
CA VAL A 4 -7.37 -2.83 -7.60
C VAL A 4 -6.68 -2.40 -6.33
N GLY A 5 -6.28 -1.13 -6.26
CA GLY A 5 -5.73 -0.54 -5.05
C GLY A 5 -6.83 -0.13 -4.09
N GLU A 6 -6.69 -0.52 -2.83
CA GLU A 6 -7.52 -0.08 -1.73
C GLU A 6 -6.82 1.04 -0.95
N MET A 7 -7.52 2.14 -0.76
CA MET A 7 -7.04 3.25 0.07
C MET A 7 -6.92 2.82 1.54
N ILE A 8 -6.14 3.56 2.31
CA ILE A 8 -6.05 3.42 3.77
C ILE A 8 -7.46 3.52 4.37
N PRO A 9 -7.83 2.64 5.32
CA PRO A 9 -9.14 2.71 5.94
C PRO A 9 -9.35 4.04 6.68
N PRO A 10 -10.59 4.56 6.72
CA PRO A 10 -10.91 5.74 7.54
C PRO A 10 -10.68 5.44 9.04
N SER A 11 -10.63 6.50 9.85
CA SER A 11 -10.32 6.40 11.30
C SER A 11 -11.16 5.38 12.05
N VAL A 12 -12.45 5.26 11.74
CA VAL A 12 -13.37 4.30 12.38
C VAL A 12 -13.07 2.83 12.07
N ASN A 13 -12.22 2.57 11.07
CA ASN A 13 -11.80 1.24 10.64
C ASN A 13 -10.30 0.98 10.88
N GLN A 14 -9.59 1.91 11.53
CA GLN A 14 -8.17 1.70 11.86
C GLN A 14 -8.00 0.51 12.82
N GLY A 15 -6.98 -0.31 12.58
CA GLY A 15 -6.70 -1.51 13.37
C GLY A 15 -7.51 -2.75 12.96
N VAL A 16 -8.51 -2.62 12.09
CA VAL A 16 -9.20 -3.77 11.50
C VAL A 16 -8.23 -4.49 10.57
N ARG A 17 -8.00 -5.78 10.84
CA ARG A 17 -7.08 -6.58 10.02
C ARG A 17 -7.64 -6.78 8.62
N ASN A 18 -6.76 -6.80 7.62
CA ASN A 18 -7.08 -7.11 6.24
C ASN A 18 -8.04 -6.11 5.55
N LEU A 19 -7.98 -4.83 5.93
CA LEU A 19 -8.82 -3.78 5.38
C LEU A 19 -8.01 -2.56 4.95
N GLY A 20 -8.07 -2.22 3.66
CA GLY A 20 -7.40 -1.06 3.08
C GLY A 20 -5.87 -1.15 3.08
N ALA A 21 -5.22 -0.23 2.37
CA ALA A 21 -3.79 -0.28 2.06
C ALA A 21 -3.37 -1.66 1.51
N MET A 22 -4.15 -2.16 0.55
CA MET A 22 -3.99 -3.47 -0.09
C MET A 22 -4.13 -3.34 -1.59
N ILE A 23 -3.62 -4.34 -2.32
CA ILE A 23 -3.91 -4.51 -3.74
C ILE A 23 -4.66 -5.83 -3.91
N ALA A 24 -5.91 -5.77 -4.36
CA ALA A 24 -6.63 -6.95 -4.80
C ALA A 24 -6.16 -7.36 -6.21
N VAL A 25 -5.89 -8.64 -6.37
CA VAL A 25 -5.52 -9.26 -7.65
C VAL A 25 -6.73 -10.05 -8.14
N LEU A 26 -7.22 -9.69 -9.33
CA LEU A 26 -8.34 -10.32 -9.99
C LEU A 26 -7.93 -10.98 -11.31
N SER A 27 -8.63 -12.04 -11.70
CA SER A 27 -8.58 -12.56 -13.06
C SER A 27 -9.17 -11.56 -14.07
N PRO A 28 -8.91 -11.72 -15.38
CA PRO A 28 -9.61 -10.95 -16.41
C PRO A 28 -11.14 -11.05 -16.34
N GLU A 29 -11.65 -12.16 -15.82
CA GLU A 29 -13.08 -12.43 -15.59
C GLU A 29 -13.62 -11.79 -14.30
N LEU A 30 -12.82 -10.95 -13.64
CA LEU A 30 -13.13 -10.26 -12.37
C LEU A 30 -13.28 -11.19 -11.16
N GLU A 31 -12.71 -12.39 -11.23
CA GLU A 31 -12.69 -13.31 -10.10
C GLU A 31 -11.55 -12.95 -9.14
N PHE A 32 -11.86 -12.93 -7.85
CA PHE A 32 -10.88 -12.67 -6.80
C PHE A 32 -9.84 -13.78 -6.70
N GLN A 33 -8.54 -13.41 -6.67
CA GLN A 33 -7.44 -14.37 -6.50
C GLN A 33 -6.77 -14.20 -5.13
N GLN A 34 -6.30 -13.00 -4.81
CA GLN A 34 -5.58 -12.72 -3.56
C GLN A 34 -5.46 -11.22 -3.27
N HIS A 35 -5.02 -10.89 -2.05
CA HIS A 35 -4.50 -9.56 -1.70
C HIS A 35 -2.98 -9.56 -1.64
N LEU A 36 -2.39 -8.44 -2.05
CA LEU A 36 -1.07 -8.00 -1.61
C LEU A 36 -1.24 -6.96 -0.52
N GLY A 37 -0.34 -6.95 0.45
CA GLY A 37 -0.46 -6.10 1.64
C GLY A 37 -0.43 -6.93 2.91
N GLY A 38 0.17 -6.38 3.95
CA GLY A 38 0.16 -6.98 5.27
C GLY A 38 -1.20 -6.78 5.94
N PRO A 39 -1.44 -7.42 7.10
CA PRO A 39 -2.74 -7.38 7.78
C PRO A 39 -3.13 -5.98 8.28
N LEU A 40 -2.20 -5.03 8.35
CA LEU A 40 -2.43 -3.64 8.72
C LEU A 40 -1.57 -2.73 7.82
N PRO A 41 -1.96 -1.46 7.61
CA PRO A 41 -1.10 -0.47 6.96
C PRO A 41 0.24 -0.28 7.71
N GLY A 42 1.30 0.10 7.00
CA GLY A 42 2.59 0.43 7.59
C GLY A 42 3.78 0.20 6.66
N GLU A 43 4.98 0.32 7.23
CA GLU A 43 6.24 0.23 6.48
C GLU A 43 6.90 -1.15 6.53
N GLY A 44 6.38 -2.06 7.36
CA GLY A 44 6.93 -3.40 7.53
C GLY A 44 6.94 -4.24 6.24
N ALA A 45 7.62 -5.39 6.30
CA ALA A 45 7.71 -6.30 5.17
C ALA A 45 6.31 -6.72 4.69
N GLY A 46 6.02 -6.48 3.41
CA GLY A 46 4.73 -6.78 2.81
C GLY A 46 3.59 -5.81 3.12
N GLN A 47 3.77 -4.84 4.03
CA GLN A 47 2.78 -3.78 4.29
C GLN A 47 2.87 -2.65 3.26
N PHE A 48 1.81 -1.85 3.17
CA PHE A 48 1.79 -0.58 2.44
C PHE A 48 1.39 0.56 3.38
N THR A 49 1.99 1.72 3.15
CA THR A 49 1.70 2.98 3.82
C THR A 49 0.61 3.73 3.06
N ALA A 50 0.79 3.95 1.75
CA ALA A 50 -0.15 4.72 0.93
C ALA A 50 0.00 4.40 -0.57
N PRO A 51 -0.42 3.21 -1.04
CA PRO A 51 -0.21 2.78 -2.43
C PRO A 51 -1.06 3.62 -3.39
N HIS A 52 -0.45 4.21 -4.43
CA HIS A 52 -1.11 5.10 -5.40
C HIS A 52 -0.76 4.79 -6.86
N GLY A 53 0.44 4.24 -7.12
CA GLY A 53 0.84 3.80 -8.45
C GLY A 53 1.01 2.29 -8.50
N ILE A 54 0.62 1.67 -9.61
CA ILE A 54 0.81 0.24 -9.83
C ILE A 54 1.21 -0.04 -11.28
N THR A 55 2.19 -0.90 -11.48
CA THR A 55 2.58 -1.41 -12.79
C THR A 55 3.19 -2.81 -12.69
N THR A 56 3.44 -3.46 -13.82
CA THR A 56 4.04 -4.79 -13.91
C THR A 56 5.17 -4.83 -14.93
N ASP A 57 6.15 -5.71 -14.71
CA ASP A 57 7.15 -6.04 -15.73
C ASP A 57 6.76 -7.27 -16.56
N SER A 58 7.56 -7.58 -17.59
CA SER A 58 7.35 -8.72 -18.48
C SER A 58 7.52 -10.09 -17.80
N GLN A 59 8.13 -10.13 -16.61
CA GLN A 59 8.24 -11.34 -15.80
C GLN A 59 7.04 -11.52 -14.86
N GLY A 60 6.11 -10.56 -14.86
CA GLY A 60 4.92 -10.56 -14.01
C GLY A 60 5.21 -10.12 -12.57
N SER A 61 6.35 -9.47 -12.30
CA SER A 61 6.53 -8.80 -11.00
C SER A 61 5.65 -7.55 -10.94
N ILE A 62 5.17 -7.24 -9.74
CA ILE A 62 4.28 -6.09 -9.48
C ILE A 62 5.09 -5.01 -8.76
N TYR A 63 4.99 -3.78 -9.24
CA TYR A 63 5.63 -2.60 -8.68
C TYR A 63 4.56 -1.66 -8.15
N ILE A 64 4.70 -1.24 -6.91
CA ILE A 64 3.73 -0.37 -6.24
C ILE A 64 4.47 0.86 -5.73
N ALA A 65 4.05 2.03 -6.22
CA ALA A 65 4.55 3.31 -5.77
C ALA A 65 3.62 3.87 -4.69
N GLU A 66 4.22 4.39 -3.63
CA GLU A 66 3.53 4.88 -2.44
C GLU A 66 3.83 6.37 -2.25
N VAL A 67 2.82 7.15 -1.84
CA VAL A 67 2.99 8.56 -1.46
C VAL A 67 3.36 8.68 0.02
N ALA A 68 4.36 7.91 0.47
CA ALA A 68 4.65 7.71 1.88
C ALA A 68 4.97 9.01 2.63
N TRP A 69 5.72 9.93 2.01
CA TRP A 69 6.05 11.22 2.60
C TRP A 69 4.80 12.09 2.84
N THR A 70 3.95 12.24 1.83
CA THR A 70 2.68 12.98 1.97
C THR A 70 1.78 12.32 3.01
N ASN A 71 1.73 10.98 3.03
CA ASN A 71 0.93 10.24 4.00
C ASN A 71 1.39 10.47 5.45
N TYR A 72 2.71 10.54 5.70
CA TYR A 72 3.25 10.84 7.02
C TYR A 72 2.65 12.14 7.59
N PHE A 73 2.68 13.23 6.83
CA PHE A 73 2.12 14.52 7.26
C PHE A 73 0.59 14.58 7.25
N SER A 74 -0.10 13.58 6.68
CA SER A 74 -1.56 13.50 6.72
C SER A 74 -2.11 12.98 8.06
N SER A 75 -1.26 12.32 8.85
CA SER A 75 -1.62 11.85 10.19
C SER A 75 -1.81 13.03 11.17
N PRO A 76 -2.77 12.96 12.10
CA PRO A 76 -2.97 14.02 13.08
C PRO A 76 -1.75 14.28 13.96
N GLU A 77 -0.92 13.27 14.24
CA GLU A 77 0.29 13.42 15.05
C GLU A 77 1.42 14.21 14.38
N ASN A 78 1.50 14.18 13.04
CA ASN A 78 2.60 14.80 12.29
C ASN A 78 2.15 16.03 11.49
N SER A 79 0.83 16.25 11.35
CA SER A 79 0.26 17.37 10.62
C SER A 79 0.66 18.71 11.25
N GLY A 80 1.13 19.64 10.40
CA GLY A 80 1.57 20.98 10.82
C GLY A 80 2.92 21.01 11.55
N THR A 81 3.62 19.88 11.64
CA THR A 81 4.98 19.82 12.18
C THR A 81 6.01 19.95 11.05
N ASP A 82 7.19 20.49 11.36
CA ASP A 82 8.37 20.46 10.48
C ASP A 82 9.29 19.25 10.81
N VAL A 83 8.79 18.28 11.58
CA VAL A 83 9.57 17.11 12.00
C VAL A 83 9.45 16.03 10.92
N PRO A 84 10.50 15.75 10.13
CA PRO A 84 10.43 14.71 9.11
C PRO A 84 10.39 13.31 9.75
N PRO A 85 9.94 12.28 9.01
CA PRO A 85 10.10 10.90 9.45
C PRO A 85 11.57 10.59 9.70
N LEU A 86 11.82 9.68 10.65
CA LEU A 86 13.18 9.22 10.94
C LEU A 86 13.67 8.33 9.80
N GLY A 87 14.38 8.93 8.84
CA GLY A 87 15.00 8.24 7.71
C GLY A 87 14.14 8.25 6.43
N GLU A 88 14.52 7.39 5.48
CA GLU A 88 13.80 7.24 4.22
C GLU A 88 12.55 6.38 4.44
N VAL A 89 11.39 6.91 4.05
CA VAL A 89 10.13 6.17 4.03
C VAL A 89 10.00 5.37 2.74
N VAL A 90 9.63 4.10 2.87
CA VAL A 90 9.52 3.21 1.71
C VAL A 90 8.44 3.73 0.75
N SER A 91 8.86 4.15 -0.44
CA SER A 91 7.98 4.75 -1.46
C SER A 91 7.83 3.89 -2.73
N LEU A 92 8.58 2.79 -2.84
CA LEU A 92 8.48 1.85 -3.95
C LEU A 92 8.70 0.41 -3.46
N ARG A 93 7.77 -0.48 -3.79
CA ARG A 93 7.86 -1.91 -3.46
C ARG A 93 7.78 -2.76 -4.71
N LYS A 94 8.57 -3.84 -4.74
CA LYS A 94 8.53 -4.88 -5.78
C LYS A 94 8.10 -6.21 -5.19
N TRP A 95 7.03 -6.77 -5.73
CA TRP A 95 6.58 -8.14 -5.48
C TRP A 95 6.97 -9.02 -6.66
N ARG A 96 7.89 -9.95 -6.42
CA ARG A 96 8.35 -10.88 -7.46
C ARG A 96 7.35 -12.00 -7.63
N ARG A 97 7.05 -12.35 -8.87
CA ARG A 97 6.38 -13.60 -9.19
C ARG A 97 7.37 -14.74 -8.95
N VAL A 98 6.99 -15.70 -8.11
CA VAL A 98 7.73 -16.94 -7.83
C VAL A 98 6.96 -18.14 -8.34
#